data_AF-A0A846D4T9-F1
#
_entry.id   AF-A0A846D4T9-F1
#
_cell.length_a   1.000
_cell.length_b   1.000
_cell.length_c   1.000
_cell.angle_alpha   90.00
_cell.angle_beta   90.00
_cell.angle_gamma   90.00
#
_symmetry.space_group_name_H-M   'P 1'
#
loop_
_entity.id
_entity.type
_entity.pdbx_description
1 polymer ?
#
loop_
_entity_poly.entity_id
_entity_poly.type
_entity_poly.pdbx_seq_one_letter_code
_entity_poly.pdbx_strand_id
1 'polypeptide(L)'
;MPRSLRVRPEYIDQVKLAVQRNGFPRQKDLADELLISLSTVNNYLNGRAVDNLNFKEISEKLGQDWNAIAFFDENTGNDTSAHGTVNSEVVITHCPEEDSSLIYVQRPPIEQSCYQALLGPGALVRIKAQR
;
A
#
# COMPACT_ATOMS: atom_id res chain seq x y z
N MET A 1 11.71 -1.59 9.87
CA MET A 1 10.77 -0.47 10.09
C MET A 1 9.48 -0.77 9.34
N PRO A 2 8.31 -0.45 9.90
CA PRO A 2 7.03 -0.65 9.22
C PRO A 2 7.02 0.10 7.87
N ARG A 3 6.55 -0.56 6.81
CA ARG A 3 6.52 0.01 5.45
C ARG A 3 5.58 1.23 5.38
N SER A 4 4.52 1.24 6.19
CA SER A 4 3.58 2.35 6.32
C SER A 4 3.40 2.77 7.77
N LEU A 5 3.30 4.07 8.02
CA LEU A 5 3.01 4.68 9.31
C LEU A 5 1.68 5.42 9.26
N ARG A 6 1.04 5.58 10.43
CA ARG A 6 -0.14 6.43 10.59
C ARG A 6 0.00 7.30 11.82
N VAL A 7 -0.63 8.47 11.79
CA VAL A 7 -0.65 9.40 12.92
C VAL A 7 -1.59 8.84 13.98
N ARG A 8 -1.15 8.89 15.23
CA ARG A 8 -1.97 8.57 16.41
C ARG A 8 -3.20 9.49 16.49
N PRO A 9 -4.40 8.98 16.80
CA PRO A 9 -5.62 9.79 16.81
C PRO A 9 -5.53 10.98 17.78
N GLU A 10 -4.78 10.85 18.88
CA GLU A 10 -4.56 11.90 19.88
C GLU A 10 -3.81 13.11 19.32
N TYR A 11 -3.01 12.92 18.26
CA TYR A 11 -2.15 13.95 17.67
C TYR A 11 -2.71 14.51 16.35
N ILE A 12 -3.85 13.99 15.85
CA ILE A 12 -4.43 14.45 14.58
C ILE A 12 -4.71 15.95 14.59
N ASP A 13 -5.30 16.46 15.66
CA ASP A 13 -5.64 17.89 15.76
C ASP A 13 -4.39 18.76 15.91
N GLN A 14 -3.37 18.27 16.61
CA GLN A 14 -2.07 18.93 16.71
C GLN A 14 -1.42 19.07 15.32
N VAL A 15 -1.42 17.99 14.53
CA VAL A 15 -0.82 18.00 13.19
C VAL A 15 -1.61 18.92 12.26
N LYS A 16 -2.95 18.92 12.31
CA LYS A 16 -3.77 19.87 11.53
C LYS A 16 -3.49 21.32 11.90
N LEU A 17 -3.32 21.62 13.19
CA LEU A 17 -2.94 22.94 13.66
C LEU A 17 -1.52 23.31 13.20
N ALA A 18 -0.59 22.35 13.18
CA ALA A 18 0.77 22.58 12.67
C ALA A 18 0.79 22.97 11.19
N VAL A 19 -0.09 22.42 10.34
CA VAL A 19 -0.22 22.83 8.93
C VAL A 19 -0.51 24.33 8.84
N GLN A 20 -1.47 24.83 9.62
CA GLN A 20 -1.82 26.25 9.61
C GLN A 20 -0.70 27.12 10.18
N ARG A 21 -0.03 26.67 11.25
CA ARG A 21 1.07 27.42 11.89
C ARG A 21 2.31 27.53 11.03
N ASN A 22 2.58 26.53 10.18
CA ASN A 22 3.70 26.53 9.24
C ASN A 22 3.42 27.31 7.95
N GLY A 23 2.28 28.02 7.87
CA GLY A 23 2.00 28.91 6.74
C GLY A 23 1.40 28.21 5.52
N PHE A 24 0.71 27.07 5.72
CA PHE A 24 -0.08 26.40 4.69
C PHE A 24 -1.57 26.62 4.92
N PRO A 25 -2.20 27.61 4.27
CA PRO A 25 -3.64 27.83 4.37
C PRO A 25 -4.45 26.63 3.85
N ARG A 26 -3.94 25.92 2.84
CA ARG A 26 -4.59 24.75 2.24
C ARG A 26 -3.66 23.55 2.24
N GLN A 27 -4.26 22.36 2.33
CA GLN A 27 -3.52 21.09 2.18
C GLN A 27 -2.80 20.97 0.84
N LYS A 28 -3.35 21.62 -0.21
CA LYS A 28 -2.74 21.65 -1.53
C LYS A 28 -1.39 22.37 -1.53
N ASP A 29 -1.26 23.44 -0.75
CA ASP A 29 -0.02 24.24 -0.72
C ASP A 29 1.13 23.39 -0.14
N LEU A 30 0.84 22.60 0.90
CA LEU A 30 1.77 21.63 1.48
C LEU A 30 2.10 20.48 0.50
N ALA A 31 1.10 19.99 -0.23
CA ALA A 31 1.28 18.93 -1.23
C ALA A 31 2.18 19.39 -2.38
N ASP A 32 1.95 20.60 -2.89
CA ASP A 32 2.72 21.21 -3.97
C ASP A 32 4.17 21.49 -3.54
N GLU A 33 4.40 21.92 -2.29
CA GLU A 33 5.75 22.18 -1.78
C GLU A 33 6.59 20.90 -1.59
N LEU A 34 5.96 19.83 -1.09
CA LEU A 34 6.61 18.53 -0.91
C LEU A 34 6.62 17.68 -2.18
N LEU A 35 5.99 18.14 -3.27
CA LEU A 35 5.81 17.40 -4.54
C LEU A 35 5.15 16.02 -4.34
N ILE A 36 4.26 15.91 -3.36
CA ILE A 36 3.51 14.69 -3.07
C ILE A 36 2.04 14.87 -3.44
N SER A 37 1.33 13.75 -3.57
CA SER A 37 -0.09 13.81 -3.89
C SER A 37 -0.92 14.43 -2.75
N LEU A 38 -1.94 15.21 -3.11
CA LEU A 38 -2.90 15.76 -2.14
C LEU A 38 -3.56 14.66 -1.30
N SER A 39 -3.82 13.49 -1.88
CA SER A 39 -4.40 12.36 -1.16
C SER A 39 -3.45 11.80 -0.10
N THR A 40 -2.13 11.82 -0.34
CA THR A 40 -1.12 11.44 0.67
C THR A 40 -1.18 12.38 1.87
N VAL A 41 -1.22 13.70 1.64
CA VAL A 41 -1.34 14.70 2.71
C VAL A 41 -2.67 14.52 3.46
N ASN A 42 -3.77 14.34 2.75
CA ASN A 42 -5.07 14.10 3.38
C ASN A 42 -5.09 12.81 4.20
N ASN A 43 -4.43 11.74 3.73
CA ASN A 43 -4.31 10.50 4.48
C ASN A 43 -3.54 10.72 5.79
N TYR A 44 -2.41 11.42 5.72
CA TYR A 44 -1.61 11.76 6.89
C TYR A 44 -2.41 12.58 7.92
N LEU A 45 -3.10 13.63 7.49
CA LEU A 45 -3.89 14.51 8.36
C LEU A 45 -5.15 13.85 8.95
N ASN A 46 -5.58 12.71 8.42
CA ASN A 46 -6.70 11.95 8.96
C ASN A 46 -6.27 10.65 9.66
N GLY A 47 -4.97 10.45 9.89
CA GLY A 47 -4.45 9.25 10.57
C GLY A 47 -4.60 7.96 9.77
N ARG A 48 -4.67 8.05 8.43
CA ARG A 48 -4.58 6.87 7.54
C ARG A 48 -3.13 6.46 7.34
N ALA A 49 -2.93 5.21 6.93
CA ALA A 49 -1.60 4.70 6.62
C ALA A 49 -0.99 5.42 5.41
N VAL A 50 0.25 5.88 5.58
CA VAL A 50 1.06 6.57 4.58
C VAL A 50 2.45 5.92 4.55
N ASP A 51 3.10 5.93 3.39
CA ASP A 51 4.48 5.43 3.25
C ASP A 51 5.43 6.09 4.25
N ASN A 52 6.40 5.31 4.77
CA ASN A 52 7.33 5.78 5.80
C ASN A 52 8.12 7.03 5.38
N LEU A 53 8.52 7.12 4.10
CA LEU A 53 9.30 8.26 3.59
C LEU A 53 8.45 9.53 3.61
N ASN A 54 7.27 9.47 2.99
CA ASN A 54 6.32 10.57 2.96
C ASN A 54 5.91 11.01 4.38
N PHE A 55 5.71 10.06 5.29
CA PHE A 55 5.36 10.37 6.68
C PHE A 55 6.43 11.21 7.37
N LYS A 56 7.71 10.84 7.21
CA LYS A 56 8.84 11.58 7.77
C LYS A 56 8.97 12.97 7.16
N GLU A 57 8.92 13.06 5.84
CA GLU A 57 9.04 14.34 5.12
C GLU A 57 7.93 15.33 5.52
N ILE A 58 6.67 14.87 5.60
CA ILE A 58 5.56 15.72 6.06
C ILE A 58 5.76 16.13 7.53
N SER A 59 6.19 15.19 8.40
CA SER A 59 6.40 15.48 9.82
C SER A 59 7.49 16.52 10.04
N GLU A 60 8.63 16.35 9.36
CA GLU A 60 9.78 17.26 9.40
C GLU A 60 9.39 18.64 8.90
N LYS A 61 8.65 18.71 7.79
CA LYS A 61 8.17 19.98 7.24
C LYS A 61 7.21 20.73 8.16
N LEU A 62 6.44 20.00 8.96
CA LEU A 62 5.53 20.54 9.97
C LEU A 62 6.20 20.78 11.34
N GLY A 63 7.50 20.49 11.47
CA GLY A 63 8.23 20.61 12.73
C GLY A 63 7.72 19.65 13.82
N GLN A 64 7.16 18.51 13.43
CA GLN A 64 6.68 17.47 14.35
C GLN A 64 7.69 16.34 14.44
N ASP A 65 7.90 15.81 15.64
CA ASP A 65 8.69 14.59 15.80
C ASP A 65 7.87 13.39 15.31
N TRP A 66 8.27 12.85 14.16
CA TRP A 66 7.59 11.73 13.51
C TRP A 66 7.50 10.50 14.41
N ASN A 67 8.49 10.26 15.28
CA ASN A 67 8.51 9.12 16.20
C ASN A 67 7.53 9.33 17.37
N ALA A 68 7.35 10.57 17.80
CA ALA A 68 6.41 10.92 18.87
C ALA A 68 4.94 10.93 18.41
N ILE A 69 4.65 11.07 17.12
CA ILE A 69 3.26 11.07 16.61
C ILE A 69 2.88 9.78 15.88
N ALA A 70 3.85 8.97 15.47
CA ALA A 70 3.60 7.72 14.78
C ALA A 70 2.99 6.68 15.72
N PHE A 71 2.02 5.94 15.19
CA PHE A 71 1.54 4.71 15.81
C PHE A 71 2.44 3.55 15.37
N PHE A 72 3.25 3.05 16.30
CA PHE A 72 3.96 1.79 16.13
C PHE A 72 3.07 0.72 16.73
N ASP A 73 2.43 -0.06 15.86
CA ASP A 73 1.80 -1.28 16.31
C ASP A 73 2.94 -2.22 16.73
N GLU A 74 3.22 -2.31 18.03
CA GLU A 74 4.16 -3.32 18.56
C GLU A 74 3.61 -4.75 18.37
N ASN A 75 2.39 -4.87 17.84
CA ASN A 75 1.69 -6.13 17.69
C ASN A 75 1.06 -6.29 16.29
N THR A 76 1.86 -6.24 15.23
CA THR A 76 1.40 -6.70 13.90
C THR A 76 2.35 -7.72 13.29
N GLY A 77 2.21 -8.95 13.76
CA GLY A 77 2.02 -10.03 12.81
C GLY A 77 0.77 -9.69 11.98
N ASN A 78 0.98 -9.47 10.68
CA ASN A 78 0.00 -9.75 9.62
C ASN A 78 -1.46 -9.39 9.89
N ASP A 79 -1.79 -8.11 9.69
CA ASP A 79 -3.12 -7.70 9.22
C ASP A 79 -2.97 -6.75 8.03
N THR A 80 -2.55 -7.34 6.91
CA THR A 80 -2.82 -6.76 5.60
C THR A 80 -4.32 -6.86 5.37
N SER A 81 -4.97 -5.70 5.27
CA SER A 81 -6.15 -5.43 4.44
C SER A 81 -7.13 -6.60 4.27
N ALA A 82 -8.33 -6.44 4.84
CA ALA A 82 -9.52 -7.17 4.44
C ALA A 82 -9.75 -7.08 2.92
N HIS A 83 -9.19 -8.05 2.19
CA HIS A 83 -9.68 -8.63 0.95
C HIS A 83 -8.92 -9.94 0.73
N GLY A 84 -9.61 -11.05 0.97
CA GLY A 84 -9.14 -12.40 0.66
C GLY A 84 -8.89 -13.25 1.90
N THR A 85 -9.89 -14.04 2.28
CA THR A 85 -9.74 -15.20 3.17
C THR A 85 -8.63 -16.11 2.63
N VAL A 86 -7.46 -16.13 3.25
CA VAL A 86 -6.49 -17.21 3.09
C VAL A 86 -5.87 -17.51 4.45
N ASN A 87 -5.99 -18.78 4.85
CA ASN A 87 -5.51 -19.33 6.10
C ASN A 87 -4.01 -19.03 6.31
N SER A 88 -3.72 -18.44 7.45
CA SER A 88 -2.39 -18.00 7.87
C SER A 88 -1.70 -19.15 8.61
N GLU A 89 -0.85 -19.90 7.91
CA GLU A 89 0.27 -20.61 8.53
C GLU A 89 1.29 -21.04 7.47
N VAL A 90 2.05 -20.10 6.90
CA VAL A 90 3.38 -20.43 6.35
C VAL A 90 4.31 -19.25 6.56
N VAL A 91 5.03 -19.29 7.67
CA VAL A 91 6.22 -18.49 7.93
C VAL A 91 7.33 -19.04 7.03
N ILE A 92 7.71 -18.32 5.98
CA ILE A 92 8.94 -18.62 5.23
C ILE A 92 10.09 -17.98 6.00
N THR A 93 10.67 -18.75 6.92
CA THR A 93 11.96 -18.45 7.56
C THR A 93 12.92 -19.57 7.17
N HIS A 94 14.12 -19.15 6.73
CA HIS A 94 15.23 -19.97 6.22
C HIS A 94 15.07 -20.49 4.78
N CYS A 95 16.04 -20.16 3.93
CA CYS A 95 16.50 -21.02 2.85
C CYS A 95 17.62 -21.89 3.45
N PRO A 96 17.37 -23.13 3.86
CA PRO A 96 18.40 -24.14 3.83
C PRO A 96 18.53 -24.57 2.37
N GLU A 97 19.76 -24.51 1.86
CA GLU A 97 20.17 -25.32 0.73
C GLU A 97 19.73 -26.77 0.98
N GLU A 98 19.35 -27.48 -0.09
CA GLU A 98 19.06 -28.92 -0.18
C GLU A 98 17.56 -29.31 -0.12
N ASP A 99 17.04 -29.67 -1.29
CA ASP A 99 15.90 -30.57 -1.54
C ASP A 99 14.56 -30.27 -0.82
N SER A 100 14.03 -29.07 -1.02
CA SER A 100 12.58 -28.87 -0.92
C SER A 100 12.01 -28.79 -2.32
N SER A 101 11.25 -29.83 -2.70
CA SER A 101 10.42 -29.86 -3.89
C SER A 101 9.65 -28.55 -3.99
N LEU A 102 10.14 -27.63 -4.81
CA LEU A 102 9.34 -26.52 -5.30
C LEU A 102 8.06 -27.16 -5.79
N ILE A 103 6.95 -26.92 -5.09
CA ILE A 103 5.62 -27.32 -5.55
C ILE A 103 5.35 -26.42 -6.75
N TYR A 104 5.98 -26.77 -7.88
CA TYR A 104 5.74 -26.13 -9.14
C TYR A 104 4.31 -26.51 -9.49
N VAL A 105 3.38 -25.61 -9.20
CA VAL A 105 2.00 -25.76 -9.65
C VAL A 105 2.06 -25.69 -11.16
N GLN A 106 1.98 -26.85 -11.80
CA GLN A 106 2.11 -27.00 -13.24
C GLN A 106 0.92 -26.27 -13.89
N ARG A 107 1.16 -25.06 -14.37
CA ARG A 107 0.11 -24.29 -15.03
C ARG A 107 -0.18 -24.96 -16.38
N PRO A 108 -1.45 -25.27 -16.70
CA PRO A 108 -1.79 -25.70 -18.04
C PRO A 108 -1.37 -24.64 -19.06
N PRO A 109 -0.93 -25.03 -20.27
CA PRO A 109 -0.64 -24.07 -21.32
C PRO A 109 -1.89 -23.22 -21.57
N ILE A 110 -1.71 -21.90 -21.61
CA ILE A 110 -2.82 -20.95 -21.76
C ILE A 110 -3.61 -21.20 -23.06
N GLU A 111 -2.93 -21.74 -24.07
CA GLU A 111 -3.50 -22.20 -25.34
C GLU A 111 -4.63 -23.20 -25.16
N GLN A 112 -4.48 -24.18 -24.25
CA GLN A 112 -5.51 -25.19 -24.00
C GLN A 112 -6.78 -24.57 -23.43
N SER A 113 -6.63 -23.59 -22.54
CA SER A 113 -7.75 -22.82 -22.00
C SER A 113 -8.41 -21.95 -23.09
N CYS A 114 -7.62 -21.34 -23.96
CA CYS A 114 -8.11 -20.57 -25.11
C CYS A 114 -8.90 -21.45 -26.09
N TYR A 115 -8.38 -22.62 -26.48
CA TYR A 115 -9.07 -23.53 -27.40
C TYR A 115 -10.40 -24.03 -26.83
N GLN A 116 -10.43 -24.40 -25.54
CA GLN A 116 -11.65 -24.82 -24.89
C GLN A 116 -12.71 -23.70 -24.88
N ALA A 117 -12.29 -22.46 -24.64
CA ALA A 117 -13.18 -21.30 -24.67
C ALA A 117 -13.72 -20.99 -26.07
N LEU A 118 -12.94 -21.24 -27.13
CA LEU A 118 -13.37 -21.06 -28.52
C LEU A 118 -14.44 -22.07 -28.96
N LEU A 119 -14.47 -23.27 -28.38
CA LEU A 119 -15.46 -24.31 -28.68
C LEU A 119 -16.82 -24.07 -27.99
N GLY A 120 -16.90 -23.14 -27.04
CA GLY A 120 -18.14 -22.83 -26.32
C GLY A 120 -19.17 -22.13 -27.20
N PRO A 121 -20.48 -22.44 -27.06
CA PRO A 121 -21.53 -21.74 -27.80
C PRO A 121 -21.54 -20.26 -27.42
N GLY A 122 -21.57 -19.38 -28.41
CA GLY A 122 -21.55 -17.92 -28.19
C GLY A 122 -20.15 -17.31 -28.02
N ALA A 123 -19.08 -18.07 -28.22
CA ALA A 123 -17.72 -17.54 -28.27
C ALA A 123 -17.57 -16.53 -29.44
N LEU A 124 -17.04 -15.33 -29.13
CA LEU A 124 -16.83 -14.27 -30.11
C LEU A 124 -15.34 -13.90 -30.18
N VAL A 125 -14.74 -13.98 -31.36
CA VAL A 125 -13.34 -13.61 -31.59
C VAL A 125 -13.28 -12.22 -32.20
N ARG A 126 -12.65 -11.27 -31.49
CA ARG A 126 -12.38 -9.94 -32.04
C ARG A 126 -11.03 -9.94 -32.74
N ILE A 127 -11.05 -9.89 -34.07
CA ILE A 127 -9.85 -9.72 -34.88
C ILE A 127 -9.63 -8.22 -35.12
N LYS A 128 -8.42 -7.73 -34.84
CA LYS A 128 -8.01 -6.36 -35.15
C LYS A 128 -7.33 -6.34 -36.52
N ALA A 129 -7.93 -5.65 -37.49
CA ALA A 129 -7.31 -5.40 -38.78
C ALA A 129 -6.21 -4.32 -38.65
N GLN A 130 -5.15 -4.44 -39.48
CA GLN A 130 -4.18 -3.37 -39.69
C GLN A 130 -4.80 -2.26 -40.55
N ARG A 131 -4.33 -1.03 -40.36
CA ARG A 131 -4.83 0.15 -41.10
C ARG A 131 -4.11 0.28 -42.44
#